data_AF-A0A817W403-F1
#
_entry.id   AF-A0A817W403-F1
#
_cell.length_a   1.000
_cell.length_b   1.000
_cell.length_c   1.000
_cell.angle_alpha   90.00
_cell.angle_beta   90.00
_cell.angle_gamma   90.00
#
_symmetry.space_group_name_H-M   'P 1'
#
loop_
_entity.id
_entity.type
_entity.pdbx_description
1 polymer ?
#
loop_
_entity_poly.entity_id
_entity_poly.type
_entity_poly.pdbx_seq_one_letter_code
_entity_poly.pdbx_strand_id
1 'polypeptide(L)'
;MRLFSQRHLSSSLSIDYHSYNKHTIRPIIPVAIIRNITKTSMTTTIDFPKARCPVNKRQFTSPAVESLIEEIQKNIKNKELAWLFENCFPNTLDTTVDFDEKAASEKKPDTYVITGDIDAMWLRDSSAQINLYLPLMNQDKKLRQLIEGVLLRQCIFIQRDPYANAHYKDTNRISEWKHMDKTEMRAGVHERKWELDSLCYVLRLMHSYWKEVNYDLSFFRENEQDFKKTIRIILQTMKEQQRFNESGSSQILRSCVRDCRNKPLPIRLKIEYINQGLTIYINNGISQDDNAFEFCTHIDHIQLPKVGYLGVTAATGGLADDHDVLELLTHTYFDRQVLTDLQQKVNNLQTNLKNPQVVGTGNQVVGSNVDANILNELRDTIRQIKSETNTLLHKSSNQIQCPTVGSVGDSSCLGPYTFFAIIALQIVIFIGYFTYRKQQDYFPRKYL
;
A
#
# COMPACT_ATOMS: atom_id res chain seq x y z
N MET A 1 9.89 8.30 -17.57
CA MET A 1 8.82 8.22 -16.55
C MET A 1 8.69 6.76 -16.13
N ARG A 2 9.09 6.41 -14.90
CA ARG A 2 8.81 5.06 -14.34
C ARG A 2 7.61 5.20 -13.39
N LEU A 3 6.73 4.22 -13.38
CA LEU A 3 5.48 4.28 -12.64
C LEU A 3 5.65 3.54 -11.30
N PHE A 4 5.77 4.26 -10.19
CA PHE A 4 5.45 3.76 -8.83
C PHE A 4 5.16 4.95 -7.92
N SER A 5 4.18 4.78 -7.03
CA SER A 5 3.74 5.75 -6.03
C SER A 5 3.92 5.14 -4.65
N GLN A 6 4.56 5.86 -3.74
CA GLN A 6 4.26 5.81 -2.31
C GLN A 6 4.41 7.24 -1.74
N ARG A 7 3.30 7.85 -1.37
CA ARG A 7 3.27 8.94 -0.38
C ARG A 7 2.98 8.32 0.97
N HIS A 8 3.78 8.65 1.97
CA HIS A 8 3.22 8.87 3.30
C HIS A 8 3.91 10.05 3.97
N LEU A 9 3.08 11.05 4.29
CA LEU A 9 3.35 12.03 5.33
C LEU A 9 3.53 11.30 6.66
N SER A 10 4.60 11.61 7.38
CA SER A 10 4.71 11.33 8.81
C SER A 10 4.63 12.64 9.58
N SER A 11 3.41 13.02 9.99
CA SER A 11 3.22 13.89 11.14
C SER A 11 3.25 13.02 12.39
N SER A 12 4.37 13.06 13.11
CA SER A 12 4.49 12.53 14.46
C SER A 12 3.61 13.33 15.42
N LEU A 13 2.64 12.67 16.07
CA LEU A 13 1.97 13.19 17.26
C LEU A 13 2.17 12.17 18.39
N SER A 14 3.15 12.47 19.24
CA SER A 14 3.36 11.85 20.54
C SER A 14 2.68 12.73 21.59
N ILE A 15 1.68 12.19 22.30
CA ILE A 15 1.08 12.82 23.49
C ILE A 15 1.41 11.95 24.69
N ASP A 16 2.33 12.45 25.52
CA ASP A 16 2.58 11.95 26.87
C ASP A 16 1.53 12.51 27.83
N TYR A 17 0.95 11.63 28.65
CA TYR A 17 0.05 12.00 29.75
C TYR A 17 0.83 11.99 31.07
N HIS A 18 0.96 13.15 31.71
CA HIS A 18 1.32 13.27 33.13
C HIS A 18 0.34 14.20 33.87
N SER A 19 -0.55 13.56 34.62
CA SER A 19 -1.07 13.87 35.96
C SER A 19 -1.02 15.32 36.54
N TYR A 20 -2.23 15.84 36.83
CA TYR A 20 -2.69 16.65 37.98
C TYR A 20 -2.11 18.07 38.23
N ASN A 21 -2.99 19.10 38.24
CA ASN A 21 -3.60 19.59 39.50
C ASN A 21 -4.79 20.55 39.31
N LYS A 22 -5.59 20.63 40.38
CA LYS A 22 -6.88 21.30 40.63
C LYS A 22 -6.96 22.77 40.19
N HIS A 23 -8.17 23.23 39.81
CA HIS A 23 -8.88 24.32 40.51
C HIS A 23 -10.38 24.37 40.14
N THR A 24 -11.19 24.29 41.18
CA THR A 24 -12.64 24.51 41.30
C THR A 24 -13.05 25.94 40.96
N ILE A 25 -14.07 26.12 40.11
CA ILE A 25 -15.06 27.22 40.21
C ILE A 25 -16.42 26.71 39.71
N ARG A 26 -17.44 26.73 40.58
CA ARG A 26 -18.87 26.70 40.21
C ARG A 26 -19.35 28.13 39.94
N PRO A 27 -20.38 28.34 39.10
CA PRO A 27 -21.59 28.87 39.71
C PRO A 27 -22.90 28.23 39.25
N ILE A 28 -23.83 28.38 40.18
CA ILE A 28 -25.25 28.02 40.31
C ILE A 28 -26.13 28.75 39.29
N ILE A 29 -27.10 28.07 38.65
CA ILE A 29 -28.42 28.61 38.23
C ILE A 29 -29.48 27.47 38.34
N PRO A 30 -30.74 27.74 38.75
CA PRO A 30 -31.59 26.79 39.46
C PRO A 30 -32.63 26.04 38.62
N VAL A 31 -32.95 24.84 39.12
CA VAL A 31 -34.21 24.07 39.12
C VAL A 31 -35.34 24.52 38.18
N ALA A 32 -35.70 23.63 37.25
CA ALA A 32 -37.10 23.34 36.91
C ALA A 32 -37.25 21.95 36.25
N ILE A 33 -37.73 21.01 37.07
CA ILE A 33 -38.74 19.97 36.77
C ILE A 33 -38.77 19.43 35.33
N ILE A 34 -38.42 18.15 35.15
CA ILE A 34 -39.17 17.18 34.32
C ILE A 34 -38.75 15.74 34.68
N ARG A 35 -39.76 15.02 35.21
CA ARG A 35 -40.06 13.58 35.10
C ARG A 35 -39.04 12.54 35.60
N ASN A 36 -39.50 11.85 36.65
CA ASN A 36 -39.18 10.46 36.97
C ASN A 36 -39.23 9.58 35.71
N ILE A 37 -38.06 9.25 35.17
CA ILE A 37 -37.83 7.99 34.48
C ILE A 37 -36.77 7.30 35.32
N THR A 38 -37.18 6.25 36.02
CA THR A 38 -36.27 5.26 36.56
C THR A 38 -35.31 4.83 35.46
N LYS A 39 -34.08 5.35 35.48
CA LYS A 39 -32.96 4.77 34.74
C LYS A 39 -32.66 3.42 35.38
N THR A 40 -33.42 2.40 35.00
CA THR A 40 -32.88 1.05 34.93
C THR A 40 -31.76 1.11 33.90
N SER A 41 -30.56 1.47 34.37
CA SER A 41 -29.34 1.33 33.61
C SER A 41 -29.13 -0.17 33.41
N MET A 42 -29.73 -0.72 32.36
CA MET A 42 -29.26 -1.97 31.80
C MET A 42 -27.86 -1.70 31.28
N THR A 43 -26.86 -1.92 32.12
CA THR A 43 -25.49 -2.15 31.67
C THR A 43 -25.52 -3.45 30.88
N THR A 44 -25.83 -3.37 29.59
CA THR A 44 -25.49 -4.42 28.63
C THR A 44 -23.98 -4.58 28.71
N THR A 45 -23.54 -5.64 29.38
CA THR A 45 -22.15 -6.08 29.30
C THR A 45 -21.90 -6.43 27.85
N ILE A 46 -21.22 -5.55 27.12
CA ILE A 46 -20.70 -5.85 25.79
C ILE A 46 -19.71 -7.00 25.99
N ASP A 47 -20.09 -8.19 25.52
CA ASP A 47 -19.25 -9.38 25.53
C ASP A 47 -18.48 -9.44 24.22
N PHE A 48 -17.15 -9.46 24.29
CA PHE A 48 -16.29 -9.44 23.11
C PHE A 48 -15.82 -10.85 22.77
N PRO A 49 -15.83 -11.27 21.49
CA PRO A 49 -15.45 -12.63 21.12
C PRO A 49 -13.95 -12.88 21.33
N LYS A 50 -13.58 -14.11 21.70
CA LYS A 50 -12.17 -14.51 21.74
C LYS A 50 -11.62 -14.60 20.32
N ALA A 51 -10.78 -13.66 19.91
CA ALA A 51 -10.24 -13.60 18.55
C ALA A 51 -8.81 -14.17 18.41
N ARG A 52 -8.05 -14.25 19.51
CA ARG A 52 -6.75 -14.95 19.53
C ARG A 52 -6.93 -16.45 19.38
N CYS A 53 -5.96 -17.11 18.74
CA CYS A 53 -5.95 -18.57 18.69
C CYS A 53 -5.73 -19.17 20.10
N PRO A 54 -6.24 -20.39 20.36
CA PRO A 54 -5.97 -21.10 21.61
C PRO A 54 -4.47 -21.24 21.87
N VAL A 55 -4.06 -21.23 23.14
CA VAL A 55 -2.63 -21.24 23.53
C VAL A 55 -1.82 -22.35 22.86
N ASN A 56 -2.39 -23.55 22.72
CA ASN A 56 -1.76 -24.71 22.07
C ASN A 56 -1.72 -24.65 20.53
N LYS A 57 -2.25 -23.58 19.94
CA LYS A 57 -2.24 -23.29 18.49
C LYS A 57 -1.46 -22.02 18.15
N ARG A 58 -0.90 -21.33 19.15
CA ARG A 58 0.00 -20.18 18.93
C ARG A 58 1.34 -20.69 18.40
N GLN A 59 1.87 -20.02 17.38
CA GLN A 59 3.14 -20.40 16.79
C GLN A 59 4.33 -20.09 17.72
N PHE A 60 4.21 -19.02 18.51
CA PHE A 60 5.20 -18.63 19.50
C PHE A 60 4.50 -18.02 20.72
N THR A 61 5.09 -18.16 21.91
CA THR A 61 4.60 -17.54 23.14
C THR A 61 5.75 -16.94 23.92
N SER A 62 5.56 -15.69 24.37
CA SER A 62 6.53 -14.95 25.18
C SER A 62 5.90 -14.57 26.53
N PRO A 63 6.46 -15.01 27.67
CA PRO A 63 5.98 -14.60 28.98
C PRO A 63 6.00 -13.08 29.19
N ALA A 64 6.98 -12.38 28.63
CA ALA A 64 7.06 -10.92 28.71
C ALA A 64 5.91 -10.23 27.95
N VAL A 65 5.54 -10.77 26.78
CA VAL A 65 4.40 -10.26 26.00
C VAL A 65 3.08 -10.52 26.69
N GLU A 66 2.84 -11.73 27.22
CA GLU A 66 1.59 -12.02 27.95
C GLU A 66 1.49 -11.16 29.22
N SER A 67 2.60 -10.93 29.94
CA SER A 67 2.63 -10.05 31.11
C SER A 67 2.28 -8.60 30.75
N LEU A 68 2.82 -8.09 29.64
CA LEU A 68 2.48 -6.74 29.16
C LEU A 68 1.02 -6.64 28.75
N ILE A 69 0.46 -7.67 28.11
CA ILE A 69 -0.97 -7.70 27.74
C ILE A 69 -1.83 -7.57 29.00
N GLU A 70 -1.56 -8.37 30.03
CA GLU A 70 -2.30 -8.29 31.29
C GLU A 70 -2.18 -6.91 31.96
N GLU A 71 -0.98 -6.32 31.96
CA GLU A 71 -0.74 -4.99 32.51
C GLU A 71 -1.53 -3.91 31.76
N ILE A 72 -1.44 -3.89 30.43
CA ILE A 72 -2.10 -2.90 29.59
C ILE A 72 -3.62 -3.02 29.69
N GLN A 73 -4.16 -4.24 29.68
CA GLN A 73 -5.60 -4.46 29.85
C GLN A 73 -6.13 -3.95 31.19
N LYS A 74 -5.35 -4.08 32.29
CA LYS A 74 -5.72 -3.51 33.60
C LYS A 74 -5.77 -1.98 33.59
N ASN A 75 -4.96 -1.34 32.73
CA ASN A 75 -4.83 0.12 32.68
C ASN A 75 -5.76 0.79 31.65
N ILE A 76 -6.26 0.07 30.64
CA ILE A 76 -7.19 0.61 29.65
C ILE A 76 -8.64 0.54 30.15
N LYS A 77 -9.25 1.71 30.39
CA LYS A 77 -10.67 1.80 30.82
C LYS A 77 -11.66 1.38 29.74
N ASN A 78 -11.34 1.63 28.47
CA ASN A 78 -12.20 1.25 27.35
C ASN A 78 -12.03 -0.25 27.04
N LYS A 79 -13.06 -1.05 27.34
CA LYS A 79 -13.03 -2.51 27.17
C LYS A 79 -12.82 -2.95 25.72
N GLU A 80 -13.36 -2.22 24.74
CA GLU A 80 -13.16 -2.52 23.32
C GLU A 80 -11.70 -2.28 22.91
N LEU A 81 -11.09 -1.20 23.40
CA LEU A 81 -9.67 -0.93 23.13
C LEU A 81 -8.76 -1.96 23.81
N ALA A 82 -9.08 -2.38 25.05
CA ALA A 82 -8.34 -3.43 25.74
C ALA A 82 -8.45 -4.78 25.00
N TRP A 83 -9.62 -5.09 24.45
CA TRP A 83 -9.87 -6.26 23.62
C TRP A 83 -9.10 -6.19 22.29
N LEU A 84 -9.13 -5.05 21.59
CA LEU A 84 -8.35 -4.84 20.37
C LEU A 84 -6.85 -4.99 20.63
N PHE A 85 -6.34 -4.42 21.73
CA PHE A 85 -4.93 -4.54 22.09
C PHE A 85 -4.52 -6.00 22.31
N GLU A 86 -5.30 -6.75 23.10
CA GLU A 86 -5.04 -8.18 23.33
C GLU A 86 -5.03 -8.97 22.03
N ASN A 87 -5.91 -8.67 21.08
CA ASN A 87 -5.96 -9.40 19.81
C ASN A 87 -4.85 -9.01 18.84
N CYS A 88 -4.51 -7.72 18.74
CA CYS A 88 -3.59 -7.21 17.73
C CYS A 88 -2.13 -7.30 18.17
N PHE A 89 -1.82 -6.97 19.43
CA PHE A 89 -0.44 -6.86 19.89
C PHE A 89 0.37 -8.17 19.75
N PRO A 90 -0.15 -9.35 20.13
CA PRO A 90 0.57 -10.62 19.97
C PRO A 90 0.33 -11.31 18.63
N ASN A 91 -0.44 -10.73 17.70
CA ASN A 91 -0.91 -11.43 16.50
C ASN A 91 0.23 -12.03 15.65
N THR A 92 1.34 -11.30 15.49
CA THR A 92 2.57 -11.79 14.84
C THR A 92 3.06 -13.08 15.49
N LEU A 93 3.23 -13.09 16.82
CA LEU A 93 3.73 -14.24 17.55
C LEU A 93 2.76 -15.42 17.51
N ASP A 94 1.46 -15.12 17.62
CA ASP A 94 0.41 -16.13 17.63
C ASP A 94 0.27 -16.84 16.28
N THR A 95 0.49 -16.14 15.16
CA THR A 95 0.02 -16.62 13.84
C THR A 95 1.04 -16.63 12.72
N THR A 96 2.09 -15.80 12.77
CA THR A 96 2.96 -15.58 11.60
C THR A 96 4.41 -16.04 11.76
N VAL A 97 4.84 -16.29 12.99
CA VAL A 97 6.21 -16.73 13.29
C VAL A 97 6.36 -18.22 13.01
N ASP A 98 7.49 -18.58 12.42
CA ASP A 98 8.02 -19.93 12.36
C ASP A 98 9.46 -19.87 12.91
N PHE A 99 9.60 -20.24 14.19
CA PHE A 99 10.85 -20.17 14.95
C PHE A 99 11.50 -21.54 15.05
N ASP A 100 12.73 -21.68 14.55
CA ASP A 100 13.47 -22.93 14.61
C ASP A 100 14.14 -23.09 15.98
N GLU A 101 13.46 -23.81 16.89
CA GLU A 101 13.96 -24.07 18.23
C GLU A 101 15.29 -24.86 18.23
N LYS A 102 15.49 -25.73 17.24
CA LYS A 102 16.73 -26.50 17.12
C LYS A 102 17.89 -25.57 16.75
N ALA A 103 17.73 -24.75 15.72
CA ALA A 103 18.73 -23.77 15.31
C ALA A 103 19.07 -22.79 16.45
N ALA A 104 18.07 -22.36 17.22
CA ALA A 104 18.27 -21.52 18.40
C ALA A 104 19.09 -22.22 19.50
N SER A 105 18.88 -23.52 19.72
CA SER A 105 19.66 -24.32 20.68
C SER A 105 21.14 -24.47 20.27
N GLU A 106 21.42 -24.44 18.97
CA GLU A 106 22.76 -24.50 18.37
C GLU A 106 23.44 -23.11 18.28
N LYS A 107 22.90 -22.09 18.95
CA LYS A 107 23.37 -20.69 18.96
C LYS A 107 23.36 -20.01 17.58
N LYS A 108 22.57 -20.50 16.63
CA LYS A 108 22.35 -19.85 15.34
C LYS A 108 20.84 -19.76 15.08
N PRO A 109 20.12 -18.91 15.84
CA PRO A 109 18.68 -18.83 15.75
C PRO A 109 18.25 -18.47 14.33
N ASP A 110 17.09 -18.98 13.95
CA ASP A 110 16.51 -18.75 12.65
C ASP A 110 14.99 -18.60 12.81
N THR A 111 14.46 -17.51 12.27
CA THR A 111 13.05 -17.17 12.39
C THR A 111 12.54 -16.68 11.05
N TYR A 112 11.52 -17.37 10.54
CA TYR A 112 10.76 -16.96 9.38
C TYR A 112 9.45 -16.32 9.82
N VAL A 113 9.06 -15.20 9.22
CA VAL A 113 7.85 -14.44 9.62
C VAL A 113 7.02 -14.16 8.37
N ILE A 114 5.88 -14.80 8.24
CA ILE A 114 4.96 -14.52 7.13
C ILE A 114 4.21 -13.20 7.38
N THR A 115 3.67 -12.62 6.32
CA THR A 115 2.87 -11.37 6.44
C THR A 115 1.53 -11.58 7.11
N GLY A 116 0.96 -12.79 6.98
CA GLY A 116 -0.36 -13.15 7.49
C GLY A 116 -0.99 -14.19 6.59
N ASP A 117 -1.93 -13.77 5.75
CA ASP A 117 -2.62 -14.62 4.77
C ASP A 117 -1.76 -14.99 3.56
N ILE A 118 -0.62 -14.33 3.36
CA ILE A 118 0.35 -14.67 2.31
C ILE A 118 1.54 -15.41 2.94
N ASP A 119 1.78 -16.65 2.48
CA ASP A 119 2.91 -17.52 2.88
C ASP A 119 4.24 -17.07 2.24
N ALA A 120 4.63 -15.83 2.53
CA ALA A 120 5.93 -15.28 2.20
C ALA A 120 6.35 -14.21 3.23
N MET A 121 7.67 -14.05 3.40
CA MET A 121 8.27 -13.08 4.32
C MET A 121 8.75 -11.86 3.54
N TRP A 122 8.10 -10.72 3.77
CA TRP A 122 8.54 -9.43 3.27
C TRP A 122 9.56 -8.82 4.22
N LEU A 123 10.65 -8.28 3.67
CA LEU A 123 11.69 -7.63 4.49
C LEU A 123 11.13 -6.45 5.31
N ARG A 124 10.20 -5.69 4.71
CA ARG A 124 9.48 -4.60 5.37
C ARG A 124 8.61 -5.11 6.52
N ASP A 125 7.68 -6.00 6.19
CA ASP A 125 6.61 -6.43 7.09
C ASP A 125 7.20 -7.17 8.28
N SER A 126 8.13 -8.10 8.06
CA SER A 126 8.77 -8.84 9.14
C SER A 126 9.54 -7.92 10.10
N SER A 127 10.19 -6.87 9.57
CA SER A 127 10.85 -5.88 10.43
C SER A 127 9.85 -5.06 11.24
N ALA A 128 8.75 -4.62 10.62
CA ALA A 128 7.73 -3.83 11.31
C ALA A 128 6.99 -4.65 12.38
N GLN A 129 6.59 -5.88 12.05
CA GLN A 129 5.94 -6.83 12.93
C GLN A 129 6.77 -7.12 14.18
N ILE A 130 8.08 -7.29 14.02
CA ILE A 130 8.99 -7.69 15.11
C ILE A 130 9.48 -6.49 15.93
N ASN A 131 9.58 -5.31 15.33
CA ASN A 131 10.10 -4.12 16.02
C ASN A 131 9.26 -3.73 17.26
N LEU A 132 8.00 -4.15 17.36
CA LEU A 132 7.14 -3.91 18.51
C LEU A 132 7.58 -4.66 19.78
N TYR A 133 8.28 -5.78 19.65
CA TYR A 133 8.65 -6.65 20.76
C TYR A 133 10.05 -6.41 21.31
N LEU A 134 10.84 -5.59 20.61
CA LEU A 134 12.21 -5.21 21.00
C LEU A 134 12.34 -4.76 22.46
N PRO A 135 11.50 -3.87 23.01
CA PRO A 135 11.63 -3.42 24.40
C PRO A 135 11.46 -4.53 25.45
N LEU A 136 10.86 -5.65 25.08
CA LEU A 136 10.55 -6.78 25.97
C LEU A 136 11.63 -7.86 25.94
N MET A 137 12.51 -7.87 24.93
CA MET A 137 13.42 -9.00 24.69
C MET A 137 14.48 -9.17 25.78
N ASN A 138 14.81 -8.11 26.53
CA ASN A 138 15.76 -8.20 27.64
C ASN A 138 15.18 -8.97 28.84
N GLN A 139 13.86 -9.14 28.90
CA GLN A 139 13.15 -9.88 29.95
C GLN A 139 12.87 -11.33 29.53
N ASP A 140 13.02 -11.64 28.23
CA ASP A 140 12.68 -12.94 27.66
C ASP A 140 13.73 -13.38 26.64
N LYS A 141 14.58 -14.31 27.08
CA LYS A 141 15.66 -14.86 26.24
C LYS A 141 15.13 -15.51 24.97
N LYS A 142 13.99 -16.21 25.00
CA LYS A 142 13.45 -16.89 23.83
C LYS A 142 12.96 -15.87 22.81
N LEU A 143 12.32 -14.79 23.28
CA LEU A 143 11.91 -13.67 22.43
C LEU A 143 13.13 -12.98 21.80
N ARG A 144 14.21 -12.77 22.57
CA ARG A 144 15.47 -12.25 22.03
C ARG A 144 16.04 -13.13 20.92
N GLN A 145 16.07 -14.45 21.12
CA GLN A 145 16.53 -15.40 20.11
C GLN A 145 15.65 -15.38 18.86
N LEU A 146 14.32 -15.23 19.00
CA LEU A 146 13.41 -15.05 17.88
C LEU A 146 13.80 -13.83 17.04
N ILE A 147 14.02 -12.67 17.68
CA ILE A 147 14.40 -11.42 17.00
C ILE A 147 15.76 -11.57 16.30
N GLU A 148 16.74 -12.16 16.98
CA GLU A 148 18.06 -12.47 16.40
C GLU A 148 17.95 -13.38 15.18
N GLY A 149 17.06 -14.38 15.22
CA GLY A 149 16.77 -15.25 14.08
C GLY A 149 16.16 -14.52 12.89
N VAL A 150 15.30 -13.51 13.13
CA VAL A 150 14.76 -12.67 12.05
C VAL A 150 15.87 -11.87 11.37
N LEU A 151 16.78 -11.27 12.16
CA LEU A 151 17.92 -10.50 11.63
C LEU A 151 18.83 -11.37 10.75
N LEU A 152 19.17 -12.58 11.21
CA LEU A 152 20.00 -13.51 10.45
C LEU A 152 19.28 -14.02 9.19
N ARG A 153 17.97 -14.30 9.28
CA ARG A 153 17.17 -14.71 8.14
C ARG A 153 17.08 -13.61 7.06
N GLN A 154 16.91 -12.35 7.47
CA GLN A 154 16.93 -11.21 6.55
C GLN A 154 18.29 -11.05 5.85
N CYS A 155 19.41 -11.31 6.53
CA CYS A 155 20.73 -11.37 5.90
C CYS A 155 20.79 -12.43 4.78
N ILE A 156 20.27 -13.65 5.02
CA ILE A 156 20.22 -14.72 4.00
C ILE A 156 19.45 -14.26 2.77
N PHE A 157 18.32 -13.59 2.96
CA PHE A 157 17.46 -13.12 1.90
C PHE A 157 18.09 -12.00 1.06
N ILE A 158 18.65 -10.97 1.69
CA ILE A 158 19.34 -9.90 0.98
C ILE A 158 20.56 -10.42 0.22
N GLN A 159 21.33 -11.34 0.83
CA GLN A 159 22.48 -11.94 0.16
C GLN A 159 22.10 -12.79 -1.05
N ARG A 160 20.88 -13.34 -1.08
CA ARG A 160 20.34 -14.10 -2.21
C ARG A 160 19.88 -13.18 -3.33
N ASP A 161 19.06 -12.19 -3.01
CA ASP A 161 18.59 -11.20 -3.97
C ASP A 161 18.23 -9.88 -3.29
N PRO A 162 19.09 -8.85 -3.38
CA PRO A 162 18.83 -7.55 -2.74
C PRO A 162 17.77 -6.72 -3.47
N TYR A 163 17.31 -7.18 -4.64
CA TYR A 163 16.25 -6.55 -5.41
C TYR A 163 14.86 -7.11 -5.11
N ALA A 164 14.78 -8.18 -4.34
CA ALA A 164 13.52 -8.80 -3.96
C ALA A 164 12.93 -8.16 -2.71
N ASN A 165 11.60 -8.02 -2.69
CA ASN A 165 10.85 -7.57 -1.53
C ASN A 165 10.39 -8.75 -0.66
N ALA A 166 10.14 -9.92 -1.25
CA ALA A 166 9.52 -11.06 -0.58
C ALA A 166 10.23 -12.41 -0.83
N HIS A 167 10.31 -13.25 0.20
CA HIS A 167 11.05 -14.50 0.16
C HIS A 167 10.30 -15.68 0.78
N TYR A 168 10.55 -16.87 0.24
CA TYR A 168 10.07 -18.13 0.80
C TYR A 168 11.00 -18.66 1.91
N LYS A 169 10.43 -19.43 2.85
CA LYS A 169 11.24 -20.16 3.84
C LYS A 169 12.14 -21.19 3.14
N ASP A 170 11.56 -21.95 2.21
CA ASP A 170 12.28 -22.86 1.32
C ASP A 170 13.02 -22.09 0.24
N THR A 171 14.34 -22.12 0.33
CA THR A 171 15.23 -21.39 -0.58
C THR A 171 15.33 -22.00 -1.99
N ASN A 172 14.76 -23.17 -2.20
CA ASN A 172 14.71 -23.85 -3.51
C ASN A 172 13.34 -23.70 -4.19
N ARG A 173 12.32 -23.19 -3.49
CA ARG A 173 10.98 -23.01 -4.04
C ARG A 173 11.01 -22.05 -5.23
N ILE A 174 10.36 -22.44 -6.31
CA ILE A 174 10.15 -21.59 -7.48
C ILE A 174 8.84 -20.85 -7.32
N SER A 175 8.88 -19.53 -7.45
CA SER A 175 7.69 -18.68 -7.37
C SER A 175 6.76 -18.89 -8.56
N GLU A 176 5.47 -18.90 -8.28
CA GLU A 176 4.36 -18.88 -9.23
C GLU A 176 4.41 -17.64 -10.14
N TRP A 177 5.02 -16.55 -9.67
CA TRP A 177 5.19 -15.31 -10.43
C TRP A 177 6.24 -15.44 -11.54
N LYS A 178 7.10 -16.49 -11.52
CA LYS A 178 8.20 -16.68 -12.49
C LYS A 178 7.76 -16.66 -13.95
N HIS A 179 6.54 -17.09 -14.26
CA HIS A 179 6.03 -17.12 -15.63
C HIS A 179 5.43 -15.78 -16.09
N MET A 180 5.00 -14.94 -15.17
CA MET A 180 4.31 -13.68 -15.46
C MET A 180 5.26 -12.48 -15.31
N ASP A 181 6.16 -12.53 -14.34
CA ASP A 181 7.12 -11.46 -14.07
C ASP A 181 8.30 -11.53 -15.03
N LYS A 182 8.46 -10.51 -15.86
CA LYS A 182 9.63 -10.34 -16.75
C LYS A 182 10.83 -9.82 -15.95
N THR A 183 11.38 -10.66 -15.09
CA THR A 183 12.53 -10.36 -14.23
C THR A 183 13.37 -11.62 -13.99
N GLU A 184 14.60 -11.46 -13.49
CA GLU A 184 15.45 -12.58 -13.08
C GLU A 184 14.94 -13.21 -11.78
N MET A 185 13.87 -14.01 -11.86
CA MET A 185 13.30 -14.70 -10.69
C MET A 185 14.20 -15.86 -10.24
N ARG A 186 14.85 -15.68 -9.08
CA ARG A 186 15.69 -16.69 -8.41
C ARG A 186 14.85 -17.64 -7.55
N ALA A 187 15.32 -18.87 -7.37
CA ALA A 187 14.72 -19.79 -6.41
C ALA A 187 14.78 -19.21 -4.98
N GLY A 188 13.73 -19.44 -4.18
CA GLY A 188 13.57 -18.89 -2.84
C GLY A 188 13.07 -17.44 -2.77
N VAL A 189 12.94 -16.76 -3.91
CA VAL A 189 12.28 -15.44 -4.01
C VAL A 189 10.79 -15.67 -4.27
N HIS A 190 9.91 -15.12 -3.42
CA HIS A 190 8.47 -15.10 -3.67
C HIS A 190 8.16 -14.04 -4.72
N GLU A 191 8.53 -12.79 -4.47
CA GLU A 191 8.29 -11.66 -5.38
C GLU A 191 9.56 -10.81 -5.49
N ARG A 192 9.82 -10.28 -6.69
CA ARG A 192 11.04 -9.51 -7.00
C ARG A 192 10.74 -8.07 -7.43
N LYS A 193 9.96 -7.36 -6.62
CA LYS A 193 9.74 -5.92 -6.79
C LYS A 193 10.80 -5.16 -6.02
N TRP A 194 11.61 -4.37 -6.73
CA TRP A 194 12.60 -3.52 -6.10
C TRP A 194 11.93 -2.37 -5.35
N GLU A 195 12.08 -2.39 -4.03
CA GLU A 195 11.53 -1.43 -3.09
C GLU A 195 12.66 -0.97 -2.16
N LEU A 196 13.06 0.31 -2.24
CA LEU A 196 14.16 0.83 -1.43
C LEU A 196 13.94 0.57 0.07
N ASP A 197 12.70 0.69 0.52
CA ASP A 197 12.33 0.50 1.91
C ASP A 197 12.53 -0.95 2.39
N SER A 198 12.51 -1.95 1.50
CA SER A 198 12.80 -3.35 1.86
C SER A 198 14.18 -3.46 2.53
N LEU A 199 15.19 -2.75 2.02
CA LEU A 199 16.52 -2.70 2.63
C LEU A 199 16.56 -1.78 3.85
N CYS A 200 15.84 -0.65 3.83
CA CYS A 200 15.80 0.29 4.95
C CYS A 200 15.18 -0.30 6.22
N TYR A 201 14.14 -1.13 6.09
CA TYR A 201 13.48 -1.78 7.22
C TYR A 201 14.39 -2.78 7.92
N VAL A 202 15.27 -3.47 7.19
CA VAL A 202 16.28 -4.36 7.78
C VAL A 202 17.33 -3.55 8.54
N LEU A 203 17.85 -2.46 7.95
CA LEU A 203 18.79 -1.56 8.64
C LEU A 203 18.16 -0.94 9.89
N ARG A 204 16.89 -0.54 9.82
CA ARG A 204 16.12 -0.03 10.95
C ARG A 204 16.04 -1.06 12.06
N LEU A 205 15.67 -2.31 11.76
CA LEU A 205 15.56 -3.37 12.77
C LEU A 205 16.93 -3.68 13.40
N MET A 206 17.99 -3.80 12.60
CA MET A 206 19.36 -4.00 13.09
C MET A 206 19.78 -2.90 14.08
N HIS A 207 19.55 -1.63 13.71
CA HIS A 207 19.89 -0.50 14.56
C HIS A 207 19.02 -0.40 15.82
N SER A 208 17.70 -0.66 15.71
CA SER A 208 16.82 -0.71 16.88
C SER A 208 17.25 -1.81 17.85
N TYR A 209 17.53 -3.02 17.35
CA TYR A 209 18.07 -4.12 18.18
C TYR A 209 19.36 -3.72 18.89
N TRP A 210 20.32 -3.14 18.16
CA TRP A 210 21.60 -2.69 18.74
C TRP A 210 21.40 -1.69 19.89
N LYS A 211 20.45 -0.75 19.74
CA LYS A 211 20.12 0.20 20.82
C LYS A 211 19.51 -0.50 22.03
N GLU A 212 18.61 -1.44 21.81
CA GLU A 212 17.86 -2.12 22.87
C GLU A 212 18.72 -3.11 23.66
N VAL A 213 19.78 -3.67 23.05
CA VAL A 213 20.84 -4.42 23.77
C VAL A 213 21.91 -3.49 24.38
N ASN A 214 21.59 -2.20 24.57
CA ASN A 214 22.48 -1.19 25.13
C ASN A 214 23.85 -1.12 24.43
N TYR A 215 23.82 -1.09 23.10
CA TYR A 215 24.99 -0.96 22.23
C TYR A 215 25.98 -2.13 22.28
N ASP A 216 25.62 -3.26 22.90
CA ASP A 216 26.41 -4.48 22.87
C ASP A 216 26.57 -5.00 21.43
N LEU A 217 27.81 -5.27 21.04
CA LEU A 217 28.18 -5.73 19.71
C LEU A 217 28.38 -7.25 19.64
N SER A 218 28.23 -7.98 20.75
CA SER A 218 28.55 -9.42 20.82
C SER A 218 27.83 -10.23 19.73
N PHE A 219 26.51 -10.06 19.60
CA PHE A 219 25.72 -10.73 18.56
C PHE A 219 26.20 -10.38 17.13
N PHE A 220 26.50 -9.11 16.87
CA PHE A 220 27.00 -8.67 15.56
C PHE A 220 28.43 -9.16 15.28
N ARG A 221 29.28 -9.28 16.30
CA ARG A 221 30.65 -9.81 16.18
C ARG A 221 30.65 -11.31 15.92
N GLU A 222 29.79 -12.06 16.60
CA GLU A 222 29.64 -13.50 16.39
C GLU A 222 29.17 -13.82 14.96
N ASN A 223 28.38 -12.94 14.35
CA ASN A 223 27.82 -13.11 13.00
C ASN A 223 28.39 -12.08 12.01
N GLU A 224 29.63 -11.62 12.23
CA GLU A 224 30.20 -10.46 11.55
C GLU A 224 30.22 -10.61 10.02
N GLN A 225 30.52 -11.80 9.52
CA GLN A 225 30.62 -12.04 8.08
C GLN A 225 29.27 -11.87 7.39
N ASP A 226 28.20 -12.37 7.99
CA ASP A 226 26.84 -12.25 7.45
C ASP A 226 26.40 -10.79 7.42
N PHE A 227 26.60 -10.04 8.50
CA PHE A 227 26.24 -8.63 8.57
C PHE A 227 27.09 -7.78 7.61
N LYS A 228 28.42 -7.91 7.63
CA LYS A 228 29.28 -7.11 6.74
C LYS A 228 28.99 -7.38 5.27
N LYS A 229 28.78 -8.64 4.87
CA LYS A 229 28.43 -8.99 3.49
C LYS A 229 27.08 -8.37 3.10
N THR A 230 26.07 -8.49 3.97
CA THR A 230 24.75 -7.90 3.77
C THR A 230 24.82 -6.37 3.60
N ILE A 231 25.51 -5.66 4.49
CA ILE A 231 25.67 -4.20 4.40
C ILE A 231 26.38 -3.77 3.11
N ARG A 232 27.43 -4.49 2.69
CA ARG A 232 28.11 -4.21 1.41
C ARG A 232 27.16 -4.37 0.22
N ILE A 233 26.34 -5.42 0.22
CA ILE A 233 25.35 -5.66 -0.82
C ILE A 233 24.30 -4.53 -0.82
N ILE A 234 23.76 -4.15 0.34
CA ILE A 234 22.81 -3.04 0.44
C ILE A 234 23.39 -1.75 -0.15
N LEU A 235 24.61 -1.38 0.26
CA LEU A 235 25.28 -0.18 -0.23
C LEU A 235 25.53 -0.25 -1.74
N GLN A 236 25.93 -1.41 -2.24
CA GLN A 236 26.13 -1.65 -3.67
C GLN A 236 24.83 -1.48 -4.44
N THR A 237 23.74 -2.12 -4.01
CA THR A 237 22.42 -2.02 -4.63
C THR A 237 21.88 -0.59 -4.61
N MET A 238 22.02 0.13 -3.49
CA MET A 238 21.62 1.53 -3.41
C MET A 238 22.41 2.41 -4.39
N LYS A 239 23.72 2.19 -4.55
CA LYS A 239 24.56 2.90 -5.53
C LYS A 239 24.19 2.56 -6.97
N GLU A 240 23.96 1.28 -7.28
CA GLU A 240 23.49 0.84 -8.59
C GLU A 240 22.18 1.56 -8.98
N GLN A 241 21.26 1.71 -8.01
CA GLN A 241 19.98 2.38 -8.26
C GLN A 241 20.05 3.91 -8.29
N GLN A 242 21.20 4.52 -7.99
CA GLN A 242 21.45 5.93 -8.31
C GLN A 242 21.57 6.17 -9.82
N ARG A 243 21.92 5.12 -10.60
CA ARG A 243 21.93 5.14 -12.08
C ARG A 243 22.82 6.22 -12.70
N PHE A 244 23.89 6.61 -12.00
CA PHE A 244 24.83 7.62 -12.50
C PHE A 244 25.55 7.19 -13.78
N ASN A 245 25.89 5.89 -13.89
CA ASN A 245 26.69 5.36 -15.01
C ASN A 245 25.90 4.42 -15.94
N GLU A 246 24.73 3.93 -15.52
CA GLU A 246 23.90 2.99 -16.29
C GLU A 246 22.40 3.27 -16.05
N SER A 247 21.57 3.10 -17.09
CA SER A 247 20.14 3.48 -17.08
C SER A 247 19.22 2.57 -16.24
N GLY A 248 19.75 1.50 -15.62
CA GLY A 248 18.94 0.46 -14.95
C GLY A 248 18.13 -0.37 -15.94
N SER A 249 18.71 -0.67 -17.11
CA SER A 249 18.09 -1.28 -18.29
C SER A 249 17.44 -2.64 -18.07
N SER A 250 17.89 -3.42 -17.08
CA SER A 250 17.30 -4.73 -16.73
C SER A 250 15.87 -4.66 -16.20
N GLN A 251 15.38 -3.47 -15.84
CA GLN A 251 14.00 -3.21 -15.38
C GLN A 251 13.23 -2.27 -16.33
N ILE A 252 13.77 -1.98 -17.52
CA ILE A 252 13.15 -1.07 -18.50
C ILE A 252 12.62 -1.91 -19.66
N LEU A 253 11.30 -1.86 -19.89
CA LEU A 253 10.72 -2.45 -21.10
C LEU A 253 11.15 -1.66 -22.36
N ARG A 254 11.00 -0.32 -22.32
CA ARG A 254 11.49 0.63 -23.34
C ARG A 254 11.77 2.01 -22.75
N SER A 255 12.58 2.81 -23.45
CA SER A 255 12.86 4.20 -23.11
C SER A 255 13.02 5.08 -24.35
N CYS A 256 12.87 6.38 -24.17
CA CYS A 256 13.32 7.41 -25.10
C CYS A 256 13.96 8.55 -24.29
N VAL A 257 14.82 9.34 -24.93
CA VAL A 257 15.48 10.51 -24.30
C VAL A 257 14.93 11.78 -24.92
N ARG A 258 14.53 12.73 -24.08
CA ARG A 258 13.99 14.03 -24.49
C ARG A 258 14.52 15.12 -23.57
N ASP A 259 14.73 16.30 -24.13
CA ASP A 259 15.06 17.49 -23.35
C ASP A 259 13.78 18.11 -22.80
N CYS A 260 13.74 18.21 -21.48
CA CYS A 260 12.56 18.57 -20.71
C CYS A 260 12.82 19.76 -19.76
N ARG A 261 14.04 20.30 -19.74
CA ARG A 261 14.42 21.30 -18.73
C ARG A 261 14.12 22.71 -19.23
N ASN A 262 13.70 23.59 -18.31
CA ASN A 262 13.45 25.01 -18.57
C ASN A 262 12.54 25.28 -19.77
N LYS A 263 11.48 24.47 -19.94
CA LYS A 263 10.52 24.63 -21.02
C LYS A 263 9.48 25.70 -20.66
N PRO A 264 9.03 26.52 -21.63
CA PRO A 264 8.09 27.61 -21.36
C PRO A 264 6.68 27.12 -21.01
N LEU A 265 6.32 25.89 -21.40
CA LEU A 265 5.03 25.26 -21.10
C LEU A 265 5.23 23.90 -20.39
N PRO A 266 4.23 23.43 -19.63
CA PRO A 266 4.27 22.11 -19.03
C PRO A 266 4.46 21.00 -20.05
N ILE A 267 5.27 20.01 -19.69
CA ILE A 267 5.51 18.82 -20.50
C ILE A 267 4.35 17.87 -20.34
N ARG A 268 3.88 17.32 -21.45
CA ARG A 268 2.77 16.36 -21.46
C ARG A 268 3.24 15.01 -21.96
N LEU A 269 2.71 13.97 -21.34
CA LEU A 269 2.92 12.59 -21.77
C LEU A 269 1.57 12.00 -22.14
N LYS A 270 1.53 11.38 -23.32
CA LYS A 270 0.36 10.67 -23.82
C LYS A 270 0.71 9.19 -23.90
N ILE A 271 -0.07 8.36 -23.22
CA ILE A 271 0.11 6.92 -23.16
C ILE A 271 -1.11 6.29 -23.82
N GLU A 272 -0.89 5.52 -24.88
CA GLU A 272 -1.94 4.81 -25.61
C GLU A 272 -1.72 3.32 -25.51
N TYR A 273 -2.75 2.57 -25.13
CA TYR A 273 -2.75 1.11 -25.12
C TYR A 273 -3.86 0.60 -26.02
N ILE A 274 -3.51 0.12 -27.22
CA ILE A 274 -4.44 -0.30 -28.27
C ILE A 274 -3.93 -1.61 -28.85
N ASN A 275 -4.80 -2.62 -29.01
CA ASN A 275 -4.47 -3.90 -29.64
C ASN A 275 -3.21 -4.58 -29.05
N GLN A 276 -3.04 -4.55 -27.73
CA GLN A 276 -1.85 -5.05 -27.03
C GLN A 276 -0.54 -4.31 -27.39
N GLY A 277 -0.62 -3.15 -28.04
CA GLY A 277 0.49 -2.23 -28.26
C GLY A 277 0.42 -1.06 -27.27
N LEU A 278 1.52 -0.79 -26.56
CA LEU A 278 1.66 0.39 -25.69
C LEU A 278 2.56 1.41 -26.38
N THR A 279 2.00 2.57 -26.71
CA THR A 279 2.72 3.70 -27.30
C THR A 279 2.81 4.85 -26.33
N ILE A 280 3.98 5.47 -26.25
CA ILE A 280 4.21 6.69 -25.48
C ILE A 280 4.58 7.80 -26.45
N TYR A 281 3.94 8.94 -26.27
CA TYR A 281 4.25 10.19 -26.93
C TYR A 281 4.54 11.28 -25.90
N ILE A 282 5.28 12.31 -26.32
CA ILE A 282 5.69 13.41 -25.48
C ILE A 282 5.51 14.74 -26.20
N ASN A 283 4.95 15.73 -25.51
CA ASN A 283 5.02 17.13 -25.91
C ASN A 283 6.13 17.78 -25.09
N ASN A 284 7.09 18.40 -25.77
CA ASN A 284 8.31 18.96 -25.17
C ASN A 284 8.13 20.34 -24.50
N GLY A 285 6.89 20.83 -24.37
CA GLY A 285 6.59 22.08 -23.68
C GLY A 285 7.00 23.34 -24.46
N ILE A 286 7.21 23.25 -25.77
CA ILE A 286 7.56 24.39 -26.64
C ILE A 286 6.34 24.95 -27.37
N SER A 287 5.45 24.07 -27.84
CA SER A 287 4.27 24.46 -28.64
C SER A 287 3.06 24.79 -27.76
N GLN A 288 2.35 25.85 -28.12
CA GLN A 288 1.03 26.15 -27.55
C GLN A 288 -0.08 25.20 -28.07
N ASP A 289 0.21 24.42 -29.11
CA ASP A 289 -0.68 23.35 -29.54
C ASP A 289 -0.58 22.17 -28.57
N ASP A 290 -1.67 21.96 -27.83
CA ASP A 290 -1.79 20.88 -26.87
C ASP A 290 -1.68 19.48 -27.50
N ASN A 291 -1.86 19.38 -28.81
CA ASN A 291 -1.77 18.12 -29.57
C ASN A 291 -0.43 17.88 -30.26
N ALA A 292 0.54 18.78 -30.08
CA ALA A 292 1.88 18.64 -30.66
C ALA A 292 2.72 17.56 -29.94
N PHE A 293 2.31 16.30 -30.09
CA PHE A 293 2.95 15.13 -29.51
C PHE A 293 3.95 14.50 -30.48
N GLU A 294 5.17 14.28 -30.01
CA GLU A 294 6.19 13.52 -30.72
C GLU A 294 6.22 12.08 -30.22
N PHE A 295 6.44 11.14 -31.14
CA PHE A 295 6.65 9.74 -30.80
C PHE A 295 7.85 9.59 -29.85
N CYS A 296 7.67 8.86 -28.75
CA CYS A 296 8.73 8.51 -27.81
C CYS A 296 9.13 7.04 -27.96
N THR A 297 8.21 6.11 -27.72
CA THR A 297 8.51 4.67 -27.84
C THR A 297 7.24 3.83 -28.02
N HIS A 298 7.40 2.59 -28.51
CA HIS A 298 6.35 1.61 -28.70
C HIS A 298 6.76 0.22 -28.23
N ILE A 299 5.80 -0.52 -27.68
CA ILE A 299 5.96 -1.91 -27.25
C ILE A 299 4.77 -2.72 -27.76
N ASP A 300 5.04 -3.69 -28.62
CA ASP A 300 4.06 -4.68 -29.06
C ASP A 300 3.90 -5.83 -28.06
N HIS A 301 2.76 -6.52 -28.16
CA HIS A 301 2.44 -7.76 -27.43
C HIS A 301 2.56 -7.62 -25.90
N ILE A 302 2.23 -6.44 -25.37
CA ILE A 302 2.15 -6.21 -23.93
C ILE A 302 0.74 -6.52 -23.44
N GLN A 303 0.63 -7.38 -22.44
CA GLN A 303 -0.63 -7.68 -21.76
C GLN A 303 -0.66 -6.91 -20.45
N LEU A 304 -1.56 -5.93 -20.36
CA LEU A 304 -1.79 -5.18 -19.12
C LEU A 304 -2.93 -5.84 -18.30
N PRO A 305 -2.84 -5.84 -16.97
CA PRO A 305 -3.90 -6.35 -16.12
C PRO A 305 -5.16 -5.47 -16.24
N LYS A 306 -6.34 -6.07 -16.00
CA LYS A 306 -7.64 -5.36 -16.07
C LYS A 306 -7.78 -4.24 -15.02
N VAL A 307 -7.06 -4.37 -13.91
CA VAL A 307 -7.01 -3.40 -12.81
C VAL A 307 -5.55 -3.18 -12.45
N GLY A 308 -5.16 -1.93 -12.28
CA GLY A 308 -3.80 -1.55 -11.92
C GLY A 308 -3.73 -0.10 -11.47
N TYR A 309 -2.59 0.26 -10.88
CA TYR A 309 -2.30 1.62 -10.47
C TYR A 309 -1.30 2.26 -11.43
N LEU A 310 -1.55 3.50 -11.82
CA LEU A 310 -0.64 4.33 -12.60
C LEU A 310 0.07 5.30 -11.64
N GLY A 311 1.39 5.21 -11.52
CA GLY A 311 2.21 6.14 -10.71
C GLY A 311 3.15 6.96 -11.58
N VAL A 312 3.71 8.06 -11.11
CA VAL A 312 4.70 8.84 -11.87
C VAL A 312 5.86 9.15 -10.94
N THR A 313 7.09 8.84 -11.36
CA THR A 313 8.31 9.28 -10.67
C THR A 313 9.19 10.10 -11.57
N ALA A 314 9.84 11.11 -10.99
CA ALA A 314 10.92 11.87 -11.57
C ALA A 314 12.16 11.77 -10.68
N ALA A 315 13.34 11.93 -11.26
CA ALA A 315 14.60 11.94 -10.54
C ALA A 315 15.50 12.99 -11.16
N THR A 316 16.01 13.90 -10.34
CA THR A 316 16.99 14.91 -10.73
C THR A 316 18.39 14.46 -10.34
N GLY A 317 19.37 14.72 -11.19
CA GLY A 317 20.78 14.55 -10.86
C GLY A 317 21.29 15.67 -9.93
N GLY A 318 22.36 16.35 -10.34
CA GLY A 318 23.10 17.28 -9.46
C GLY A 318 22.43 18.61 -9.10
N LEU A 319 21.31 18.99 -9.70
CA LEU A 319 20.56 20.21 -9.38
C LEU A 319 19.13 19.85 -9.06
N ALA A 320 18.62 20.36 -7.94
CA ALA A 320 17.19 20.27 -7.61
C ALA A 320 16.36 20.87 -8.75
N ASP A 321 15.22 20.24 -9.03
CA ASP A 321 14.26 20.65 -10.06
C ASP A 321 12.86 20.36 -9.52
N ASP A 322 11.89 21.18 -9.91
CA ASP A 322 10.50 20.99 -9.50
C ASP A 322 9.82 20.06 -10.51
N HIS A 323 9.25 18.97 -10.00
CA HIS A 323 8.63 17.92 -10.79
C HIS A 323 7.21 17.67 -10.31
N ASP A 324 6.37 18.71 -10.41
CA ASP A 324 4.96 18.61 -10.07
C ASP A 324 4.14 17.98 -11.20
N VAL A 325 3.24 17.07 -10.83
CA VAL A 325 2.20 16.57 -11.73
C VAL A 325 1.04 17.54 -11.65
N LEU A 326 0.87 18.36 -12.68
CA LEU A 326 -0.20 19.35 -12.73
C LEU A 326 -1.57 18.72 -12.98
N GLU A 327 -1.62 17.70 -13.83
CA GLU A 327 -2.86 17.04 -14.25
C GLU A 327 -2.60 15.58 -14.65
N LEU A 328 -3.60 14.71 -14.41
CA LEU A 328 -3.62 13.33 -14.90
C LEU A 328 -5.00 13.01 -15.47
N LEU A 329 -5.08 12.88 -16.80
CA LEU A 329 -6.31 12.56 -17.51
C LEU A 329 -6.30 11.11 -17.99
N THR A 330 -7.46 10.44 -17.90
CA THR A 330 -7.63 9.08 -18.40
C THR A 330 -8.85 9.01 -19.33
N HIS A 331 -8.67 8.36 -20.47
CA HIS A 331 -9.72 8.17 -21.47
C HIS A 331 -9.80 6.70 -21.85
N THR A 332 -11.01 6.15 -21.85
CA THR A 332 -11.26 4.83 -22.42
C THR A 332 -11.62 5.00 -23.89
N TYR A 333 -10.85 4.37 -24.77
CA TYR A 333 -11.22 4.29 -26.19
C TYR A 333 -12.43 3.36 -26.32
N PHE A 334 -13.58 3.93 -26.63
CA PHE A 334 -14.74 3.17 -27.09
C PHE A 334 -14.74 3.23 -28.61
N ASP A 335 -14.56 2.09 -29.27
CA ASP A 335 -14.69 2.03 -30.73
C ASP A 335 -16.16 2.25 -31.11
N ARG A 336 -16.47 3.49 -31.48
CA ARG A 336 -17.80 3.92 -31.91
C ARG A 336 -18.24 3.18 -33.17
N GLN A 337 -17.29 2.75 -34.01
CA GLN A 337 -17.56 2.03 -35.24
C GLN A 337 -17.97 0.59 -34.93
N VAL A 338 -17.31 -0.06 -33.97
CA VAL A 338 -17.74 -1.37 -33.44
C VAL A 338 -19.13 -1.33 -32.82
N LEU A 339 -19.45 -0.27 -32.05
CA LEU A 339 -20.80 -0.10 -31.48
C LEU A 339 -21.86 0.12 -32.56
N THR A 340 -21.54 0.89 -33.61
CA THR A 340 -22.46 1.13 -34.73
C THR A 340 -22.69 -0.14 -35.54
N ASP A 341 -21.63 -0.91 -35.82
CA ASP A 341 -21.69 -2.21 -36.49
C ASP A 341 -22.46 -3.25 -35.67
N LEU A 342 -22.25 -3.29 -34.35
CA LEU A 342 -23.01 -4.14 -33.43
C LEU A 342 -24.49 -3.76 -33.45
N GLN A 343 -24.80 -2.47 -33.39
CA GLN A 343 -26.18 -1.99 -33.45
C GLN A 343 -26.85 -2.35 -34.78
N GLN A 344 -26.12 -2.25 -35.90
CA GLN A 344 -26.62 -2.63 -37.23
C GLN A 344 -26.83 -4.15 -37.33
N LYS A 345 -25.89 -4.97 -36.84
CA LYS A 345 -26.03 -6.43 -36.79
C LYS A 345 -27.19 -6.87 -35.90
N VAL A 346 -27.37 -6.25 -34.74
CA VAL A 346 -28.50 -6.50 -33.83
C VAL A 346 -29.83 -6.11 -34.48
N ASN A 347 -29.88 -4.97 -35.18
CA ASN A 347 -31.07 -4.56 -35.93
C ASN A 347 -31.42 -5.52 -37.08
N ASN A 348 -30.42 -6.04 -37.79
CA ASN A 348 -30.59 -7.04 -38.85
C ASN A 348 -31.07 -8.39 -38.30
N LEU A 349 -30.54 -8.84 -37.16
CA LEU A 349 -31.01 -10.05 -36.49
C LEU A 349 -32.44 -9.91 -36.00
N GLN A 350 -32.80 -8.75 -35.44
CA GLN A 350 -34.15 -8.47 -34.96
C GLN A 350 -35.18 -8.43 -36.11
N THR A 351 -34.79 -7.95 -37.29
CA THR A 351 -35.66 -7.93 -38.48
C THR A 351 -35.83 -9.34 -39.08
N ASN A 352 -34.76 -10.13 -39.15
CA ASN A 352 -34.82 -11.52 -39.58
C ASN A 352 -35.66 -12.41 -38.63
N LEU A 353 -35.67 -12.12 -37.33
CA LEU A 353 -36.53 -12.80 -36.34
C LEU A 353 -38.00 -12.30 -36.32
N LYS A 354 -38.32 -11.20 -37.01
CA LYS A 354 -39.70 -10.73 -37.17
C LYS A 354 -40.36 -11.30 -38.43
N ASN A 355 -39.58 -11.53 -39.48
CA ASN A 355 -40.01 -12.15 -40.74
C ASN A 355 -39.07 -13.29 -41.11
N PRO A 356 -39.25 -14.52 -40.59
CA PRO A 356 -38.49 -15.66 -41.07
C PRO A 356 -38.87 -15.90 -42.55
N GLN A 357 -37.97 -15.52 -43.46
CA GLN A 357 -38.10 -15.85 -44.87
C GLN A 357 -37.98 -17.36 -45.01
N VAL A 358 -39.10 -18.02 -45.32
CA VAL A 358 -39.12 -19.39 -45.83
C VAL A 358 -38.54 -19.32 -47.25
N VAL A 359 -37.23 -19.55 -47.38
CA VAL A 359 -36.61 -19.78 -48.68
C VAL A 359 -37.02 -21.19 -49.12
N GLY A 360 -38.14 -21.26 -49.84
CA GLY A 360 -38.63 -22.49 -50.45
C GLY A 360 -38.21 -22.58 -51.92
N THR A 361 -37.30 -23.50 -52.22
CA THR A 361 -37.28 -24.21 -53.51
C THR A 361 -36.94 -25.67 -53.28
N GLY A 362 -37.94 -26.54 -53.42
CA GLY A 362 -37.78 -27.96 -53.73
C GLY A 362 -37.56 -28.94 -52.57
N ASN A 363 -38.63 -29.63 -52.18
CA ASN A 363 -38.71 -30.97 -51.57
C ASN A 363 -37.57 -31.41 -50.61
N GLN A 364 -37.75 -31.19 -49.31
CA GLN A 364 -37.94 -32.25 -48.31
C GLN A 364 -38.31 -31.58 -46.96
N VAL A 365 -39.41 -32.03 -46.37
CA VAL A 365 -39.90 -31.59 -45.06
C VAL A 365 -39.05 -32.27 -43.99
N VAL A 366 -38.18 -31.50 -43.33
CA VAL A 366 -37.65 -31.86 -42.01
C VAL A 366 -38.11 -30.78 -41.04
N GLY A 367 -39.03 -31.17 -40.16
CA GLY A 367 -39.54 -30.31 -39.12
C GLY A 367 -38.47 -29.98 -38.09
N SER A 368 -38.34 -28.70 -37.77
CA SER A 368 -37.71 -28.25 -36.53
C SER A 368 -38.75 -27.40 -35.80
N ASN A 369 -39.44 -28.02 -34.85
CA ASN A 369 -40.15 -27.32 -33.79
C ASN A 369 -39.10 -26.55 -32.99
N VAL A 370 -38.82 -25.31 -33.39
CA VAL A 370 -38.15 -24.36 -32.50
C VAL A 370 -39.23 -23.92 -31.53
N ASP A 371 -39.13 -24.35 -30.28
CA ASP A 371 -40.07 -24.00 -29.21
C ASP A 371 -40.33 -22.50 -29.22
N ALA A 372 -41.61 -22.11 -29.26
CA ALA A 372 -42.02 -20.70 -29.25
C ALA A 372 -41.44 -19.94 -28.04
N ASN A 373 -41.17 -20.65 -26.94
CA ASN A 373 -40.52 -20.12 -25.75
C ASN A 373 -39.04 -19.74 -25.99
N ILE A 374 -38.28 -20.53 -26.76
CA ILE A 374 -36.87 -20.24 -27.10
C ILE A 374 -36.80 -19.04 -28.05
N LEU A 375 -37.73 -18.93 -29.00
CA LEU A 375 -37.83 -17.77 -29.89
C LEU A 375 -38.20 -16.48 -29.14
N ASN A 376 -39.03 -16.58 -28.10
CA ASN A 376 -39.38 -15.46 -27.24
C ASN A 376 -38.20 -15.06 -26.32
N GLU A 377 -37.49 -16.01 -25.71
CA GLU A 377 -36.26 -15.72 -24.94
C GLU A 377 -35.14 -15.11 -25.78
N LEU A 378 -34.93 -15.61 -27.01
CA LEU A 378 -33.98 -15.02 -27.94
C LEU A 378 -34.37 -13.58 -28.32
N ARG A 379 -35.67 -13.34 -28.55
CA ARG A 379 -36.18 -12.00 -28.87
C ARG A 379 -36.01 -11.03 -27.69
N ASP A 380 -36.20 -11.48 -26.46
CA ASP A 380 -36.05 -10.65 -25.26
C ASP A 380 -34.58 -10.41 -24.92
N THR A 381 -33.70 -11.41 -25.11
CA THR A 381 -32.24 -11.25 -25.00
C THR A 381 -31.73 -10.22 -26.01
N ILE A 382 -32.22 -10.27 -27.26
CA ILE A 382 -31.85 -9.30 -28.30
C ILE A 382 -32.38 -7.90 -28.00
N ARG A 383 -33.58 -7.78 -27.41
CA ARG A 383 -34.11 -6.49 -26.94
C ARG A 383 -33.26 -5.92 -25.81
N GLN A 384 -32.81 -6.77 -24.88
CA GLN A 384 -31.93 -6.36 -23.80
C GLN A 384 -30.58 -5.88 -24.32
N ILE A 385 -29.94 -6.64 -25.22
CA ILE A 385 -28.69 -6.26 -25.88
C ILE A 385 -28.84 -4.93 -26.63
N LYS A 386 -29.95 -4.74 -27.35
CA LYS A 386 -30.24 -3.47 -28.05
C LYS A 386 -30.39 -2.29 -27.08
N SER A 387 -31.07 -2.50 -25.95
CA SER A 387 -31.24 -1.48 -24.91
C SER A 387 -29.90 -1.10 -24.28
N GLU A 388 -29.07 -2.09 -23.95
CA GLU A 388 -27.73 -1.88 -23.38
C GLU A 388 -26.80 -1.17 -24.38
N THR A 389 -26.83 -1.58 -25.66
CA THR A 389 -26.04 -0.94 -26.73
C THR A 389 -26.46 0.51 -26.96
N ASN A 390 -27.77 0.81 -26.97
CA ASN A 390 -28.29 2.18 -27.04
C ASN A 390 -27.89 3.02 -25.82
N THR A 391 -27.87 2.40 -24.64
CA THR A 391 -27.44 3.07 -23.40
C THR A 391 -25.95 3.41 -23.44
N LEU A 392 -25.11 2.52 -23.99
CA LEU A 392 -23.67 2.75 -24.17
C LEU A 392 -23.39 3.83 -25.25
N LEU A 393 -24.15 3.83 -26.34
CA LEU A 393 -24.05 4.87 -27.38
C LEU A 393 -24.48 6.25 -26.87
N HIS A 394 -25.54 6.33 -26.06
CA HIS A 394 -25.94 7.58 -25.41
C HIS A 394 -24.95 8.05 -24.32
N LYS A 395 -24.33 7.11 -23.58
CA LYS A 395 -23.21 7.43 -22.68
C LYS A 395 -21.96 7.92 -23.43
N SER A 396 -21.76 7.48 -24.67
CA SER A 396 -20.66 7.94 -25.53
C SER A 396 -20.93 9.30 -26.18
N SER A 397 -22.21 9.70 -26.38
CA SER A 397 -22.57 11.00 -26.96
C SER A 397 -22.63 12.13 -25.92
N ASN A 398 -22.90 11.81 -24.67
CA ASN A 398 -22.74 12.78 -23.59
C ASN A 398 -21.26 12.80 -23.22
N GLN A 399 -20.57 13.91 -23.53
CA GLN A 399 -19.44 14.31 -22.71
C GLN A 399 -19.92 14.18 -21.26
N ILE A 400 -19.25 13.34 -20.48
CA ILE A 400 -19.41 13.38 -19.03
C ILE A 400 -18.92 14.78 -18.66
N GLN A 401 -19.84 15.71 -18.57
CA GLN A 401 -19.58 16.97 -17.92
C GLN A 401 -19.38 16.54 -16.46
N CYS A 402 -18.10 16.42 -16.07
CA CYS A 402 -17.72 16.35 -14.67
C CYS A 402 -18.59 17.38 -13.95
N PRO A 403 -19.15 17.05 -12.76
CA PRO A 403 -19.98 18.00 -12.04
C PRO A 403 -19.23 19.32 -12.04
N THR A 404 -19.83 20.34 -12.66
CA THR A 404 -19.32 21.70 -12.50
C THR A 404 -19.17 21.85 -11.01
N VAL A 405 -17.93 22.08 -10.56
CA VAL A 405 -17.65 22.41 -9.18
C VAL A 405 -18.60 23.57 -8.91
N GLY A 406 -19.73 23.28 -8.27
CA GLY A 406 -20.63 24.30 -7.80
C GLY A 406 -19.72 25.18 -6.97
N SER A 407 -19.67 26.47 -7.31
CA SER A 407 -18.93 27.47 -6.56
C SER A 407 -19.07 27.10 -5.09
N VAL A 408 -17.99 26.57 -4.51
CA VAL A 408 -17.95 26.28 -3.08
C VAL A 408 -18.22 27.64 -2.49
N GLY A 409 -19.43 27.82 -1.94
CA GLY A 409 -19.81 29.09 -1.38
C GLY A 409 -18.68 29.52 -0.45
N ASP A 410 -18.22 30.75 -0.63
CA ASP A 410 -17.14 31.40 0.12
C ASP A 410 -17.40 31.33 1.63
N SER A 411 -17.14 30.17 2.20
CA SER A 411 -17.28 29.87 3.61
C SER A 411 -16.15 28.92 3.97
N SER A 412 -14.94 29.44 3.80
CA SER A 412 -13.73 28.92 4.41
C SER A 412 -14.05 28.55 5.86
N CYS A 413 -13.95 27.26 6.18
CA CYS A 413 -14.29 26.71 7.50
C CYS A 413 -13.40 27.29 8.62
N LEU A 414 -12.32 27.98 8.26
CA LEU A 414 -11.58 28.92 9.10
C LEU A 414 -11.35 30.22 8.32
N GLY A 415 -11.73 31.35 8.90
CA GLY A 415 -11.36 32.66 8.38
C GLY A 415 -9.84 32.89 8.43
N PRO A 416 -9.29 33.76 7.57
CA PRO A 416 -7.86 34.04 7.54
C PRO A 416 -7.33 34.50 8.91
N TYR A 417 -8.12 35.24 9.68
CA TYR A 417 -7.77 35.64 11.04
C TYR A 417 -7.60 34.45 11.99
N THR A 418 -8.52 33.48 11.99
CA THR A 418 -8.41 32.29 12.83
C THR A 418 -7.24 31.41 12.39
N PHE A 419 -6.97 31.32 11.09
CA PHE A 419 -5.81 30.61 10.56
C PHE A 419 -4.49 31.23 11.05
N PHE A 420 -4.30 32.55 10.87
CA PHE A 420 -3.08 33.23 11.31
C PHE A 420 -2.93 33.28 12.83
N ALA A 421 -4.03 33.36 13.58
CA ALA A 421 -4.00 33.30 15.04
C ALA A 421 -3.52 31.93 15.56
N ILE A 422 -3.97 30.82 14.93
CA ILE A 422 -3.52 29.47 15.29
C ILE A 422 -2.05 29.27 14.94
N ILE A 423 -1.59 29.77 13.79
CA ILE A 423 -0.17 29.71 13.41
C ILE A 423 0.69 30.52 14.40
N ALA A 424 0.28 31.73 14.76
CA ALA A 424 1.00 32.55 15.73
C ALA A 424 1.09 31.84 17.10
N LEU A 425 -0.01 31.24 17.56
CA LEU A 425 -0.04 30.46 18.79
C LEU A 425 0.90 29.23 18.72
N GLN A 426 0.89 28.49 17.61
CA GLN A 426 1.80 27.36 17.40
C GLN A 426 3.26 27.80 17.40
N ILE A 427 3.59 28.91 16.74
CA ILE A 427 4.97 29.44 16.71
C ILE A 427 5.43 29.82 18.14
N VAL A 428 4.58 30.47 18.93
CA VAL A 428 4.89 30.81 20.33
C VAL A 428 5.11 29.56 21.17
N ILE A 429 4.26 28.53 21.02
CA ILE A 429 4.42 27.24 21.72
C ILE A 429 5.74 26.57 21.31
N PHE A 430 6.08 26.57 20.02
CA PHE A 430 7.32 25.99 19.52
C PHE A 430 8.56 26.73 20.03
N ILE A 431 8.57 28.06 19.97
CA ILE A 431 9.68 28.87 20.51
C ILE A 431 9.80 28.66 22.02
N GLY A 432 8.68 28.62 22.75
CA GLY A 432 8.67 28.33 24.18
C GLY A 432 9.25 26.95 24.50
N TYR A 433 8.82 25.92 23.77
CA TYR A 433 9.32 24.55 23.93
C TYR A 433 10.81 24.42 23.60
N PHE A 434 11.28 25.03 22.50
CA PHE A 434 12.69 25.00 22.14
C PHE A 434 13.55 25.78 23.13
N THR A 435 13.06 26.89 23.65
CA THR A 435 13.77 27.67 24.67
C THR A 435 13.85 26.89 25.99
N TYR A 436 12.75 26.27 26.43
CA TYR A 436 12.71 25.39 27.60
C TYR A 436 13.64 24.18 27.46
N ARG A 437 13.60 23.50 26.32
CA ARG A 437 14.49 22.36 26.03
C ARG A 437 15.97 22.79 26.03
N LYS A 438 16.29 23.92 25.39
CA LYS A 438 17.65 24.47 25.40
C LYS A 438 18.11 24.83 26.82
N GLN A 439 17.19 25.22 27.72
CA GLN A 439 17.50 25.50 29.12
C GLN A 439 17.73 24.23 29.96
N GLN A 440 17.03 23.13 29.66
CA GLN A 440 17.28 21.81 30.24
C GLN A 440 18.67 21.26 29.86
N ASP A 441 19.14 21.53 28.63
CA ASP A 441 20.46 21.12 28.16
C ASP A 441 21.62 21.93 28.80
N TYR A 442 21.33 23.06 29.47
CA TYR A 442 22.33 23.89 30.17
C TYR A 442 22.56 23.50 31.64
N PHE A 443 21.72 22.64 32.22
CA PHE A 443 22.00 22.07 33.54
C PHE A 443 22.84 20.80 33.36
N PRO A 444 24.17 20.82 33.67
CA PRO A 444 24.94 19.60 33.68
C PRO A 444 24.31 18.68 34.74
N ARG A 445 23.82 17.51 34.29
CA ARG A 445 23.41 16.44 35.19
C ARG A 445 24.62 16.11 36.06
N LYS A 446 24.60 16.57 37.31
CA LYS A 446 25.52 16.06 38.33
C LYS A 446 25.20 14.59 38.49
N TYR A 447 26.12 13.76 38.02
CA TYR A 447 26.18 12.34 38.32
C TYR A 447 26.14 12.16 39.85
N LEU A 448 25.14 11.44 40.33
CA LEU A 448 25.14 10.70 41.59
C LEU A 448 24.59 9.31 41.29
#